data_AF-A0A354GP66-F1
#
_entry.id   AF-A0A354GP66-F1
#
_cell.length_a   1.000
_cell.length_b   1.000
_cell.length_c   1.000
_cell.angle_alpha   90.00
_cell.angle_beta   90.00
_cell.angle_gamma   90.00
#
_symmetry.space_group_name_H-M   'P 1'
#
loop_
_entity.id
_entity.type
_entity.pdbx_description
1 polymer ?
#
loop_
_entity_poly.entity_id
_entity_poly.type
_entity_poly.pdbx_seq_one_letter_code
_entity_poly.pdbx_strand_id
1 'polypeptide(L)'
;MPKTMETTFDRDALAREYARRHLETDSGVEEIHYLPTDAPPREIRFLEVNRLISGTTPLEPIDFGVDVGRAEGHTLNVLDVTPAQWDAIQNGQLPLPAGWTLDKAQTLARR
;
A
#
# COMPACT_ATOMS: atom_id res chain seq x y z
N MET A 1 13.67 -13.81 35.11
CA MET A 1 14.01 -13.42 33.73
C MET A 1 12.83 -12.65 33.17
N PRO A 2 12.98 -11.40 32.70
CA PRO A 2 11.88 -10.71 32.07
C PRO A 2 11.63 -11.33 30.68
N LYS A 3 10.38 -11.68 30.38
CA LYS A 3 9.92 -12.02 29.04
C LYS A 3 10.13 -10.79 28.15
N THR A 4 11.00 -10.88 27.17
CA THR A 4 11.02 -9.93 26.04
C THR A 4 9.64 -10.01 25.40
N MET A 5 8.83 -8.97 25.53
CA MET A 5 7.61 -8.85 24.74
C MET A 5 8.08 -8.60 23.31
N GLU A 6 8.11 -9.64 22.48
CA GLU A 6 8.19 -9.45 21.03
C GLU A 6 6.98 -8.63 20.63
N THR A 7 7.16 -7.35 20.31
CA THR A 7 6.08 -6.57 19.70
C THR A 7 5.76 -7.25 18.38
N THR A 8 4.63 -7.96 18.34
CA THR A 8 4.21 -8.68 17.14
C THR A 8 3.82 -7.64 16.10
N PHE A 9 4.53 -7.62 14.98
CA PHE A 9 4.19 -6.79 13.84
C PHE A 9 2.86 -7.27 13.24
N ASP A 10 1.77 -6.57 13.58
CA ASP A 10 0.45 -6.79 12.95
C ASP A 10 0.36 -5.95 11.68
N ARG A 11 0.76 -6.59 10.56
CA ARG A 11 0.80 -5.99 9.23
C ARG A 11 -0.54 -5.38 8.82
N ASP A 12 -1.63 -6.09 9.09
CA ASP A 12 -2.96 -5.70 8.61
C ASP A 12 -3.53 -4.56 9.46
N ALA A 13 -3.26 -4.55 10.77
CA ALA A 13 -3.62 -3.42 11.63
C ALA A 13 -2.86 -2.15 11.23
N LEU A 14 -1.55 -2.26 10.97
CA LEU A 14 -0.75 -1.13 10.50
C LEU A 14 -1.18 -0.65 9.12
N ALA A 15 -1.49 -1.56 8.19
CA ALA A 15 -2.02 -1.20 6.88
C ALA A 15 -3.31 -0.35 7.00
N ARG A 16 -4.25 -0.74 7.86
CA ARG A 16 -5.47 0.06 8.09
C ARG A 16 -5.17 1.45 8.66
N GLU A 17 -4.21 1.55 9.58
CA GLU A 17 -3.81 2.84 10.16
C GLU A 17 -3.10 3.74 9.14
N TYR A 18 -2.20 3.20 8.31
CA TYR A 18 -1.57 3.98 7.25
C TYR A 18 -2.55 4.45 6.18
N ALA A 19 -3.45 3.56 5.74
CA ALA A 19 -4.48 3.94 4.78
C ALA A 19 -5.37 5.06 5.31
N ARG A 20 -5.80 4.97 6.59
CA ARG A 20 -6.54 6.04 7.26
C ARG A 20 -5.78 7.38 7.20
N ARG A 21 -4.47 7.38 7.50
CA ARG A 21 -3.64 8.59 7.47
C ARG A 21 -3.51 9.19 6.06
N HIS A 22 -3.32 8.36 5.03
CA HIS A 22 -3.24 8.84 3.64
C HIS A 22 -4.57 9.49 3.22
N LEU A 23 -5.69 8.79 3.48
CA LEU A 23 -7.03 9.30 3.19
C LEU A 23 -7.36 10.60 3.95
N GLU A 24 -6.87 10.78 5.17
CA GLU A 24 -7.08 12.01 5.95
C GLU A 24 -6.18 13.17 5.50
N THR A 25 -4.96 12.86 5.04
CA THR A 25 -3.94 13.88 4.75
C THR A 25 -4.00 14.38 3.31
N ASP A 26 -4.30 13.50 2.35
CA ASP A 26 -4.36 13.85 0.94
C ASP A 26 -5.81 13.78 0.39
N SER A 27 -6.33 14.94 0.02
CA SER A 27 -7.67 15.13 -0.58
C SER A 27 -7.80 14.63 -2.01
N GLY A 28 -6.68 14.30 -2.66
CA GLY A 28 -6.60 13.70 -3.98
C GLY A 28 -6.85 12.20 -3.98
N VAL A 29 -6.61 11.54 -2.85
CA VAL A 29 -6.84 10.10 -2.68
C VAL A 29 -8.34 9.82 -2.64
N GLU A 30 -8.79 9.00 -3.58
CA GLU A 30 -10.15 8.52 -3.68
C GLU A 30 -10.28 7.14 -3.03
N GLU A 31 -9.34 6.24 -3.32
CA GLU A 31 -9.35 4.86 -2.86
C GLU A 31 -7.93 4.38 -2.53
N ILE A 32 -7.82 3.54 -1.50
CA ILE A 32 -6.61 2.80 -1.20
C ILE A 32 -6.94 1.32 -1.24
N HIS A 33 -6.17 0.56 -2.01
CA HIS A 33 -6.22 -0.90 -2.01
C HIS A 33 -4.99 -1.43 -1.29
N TYR A 34 -5.20 -2.29 -0.28
CA TYR A 34 -4.14 -3.03 0.38
C TYR A 34 -3.94 -4.38 -0.31
N LEU A 35 -2.68 -4.67 -0.69
CA LEU A 35 -2.30 -5.84 -1.49
C LEU A 35 -1.40 -6.78 -0.66
N PRO A 36 -1.98 -7.66 0.19
CA PRO A 36 -1.21 -8.53 1.10
C PRO A 36 -0.56 -9.73 0.43
N THR A 37 -1.05 -10.13 -0.75
CA THR A 37 -0.65 -11.35 -1.44
C THR A 37 0.73 -11.18 -2.07
N ASP A 38 1.58 -12.20 -1.91
CA ASP A 38 2.98 -12.23 -2.37
C ASP A 38 3.88 -11.11 -1.83
N ALA A 39 3.37 -10.28 -0.91
CA ALA A 39 4.15 -9.30 -0.18
C ALA A 39 5.03 -10.00 0.87
N PRO A 40 6.31 -9.62 1.00
CA PRO A 40 7.16 -10.08 2.09
C PRO A 40 6.50 -9.90 3.47
N PRO A 41 6.86 -10.71 4.48
CA PRO A 41 6.19 -10.70 5.78
C PRO A 41 6.19 -9.33 6.49
N ARG A 42 7.17 -8.47 6.19
CA ARG A 42 7.34 -7.12 6.77
C ARG A 42 7.23 -6.02 5.72
N GLU A 43 6.40 -6.24 4.71
CA GLU A 43 6.14 -5.27 3.65
C GLU A 43 4.63 -5.05 3.52
N ILE A 44 4.24 -3.78 3.55
CA ILE A 44 2.88 -3.32 3.27
C ILE A 44 2.90 -2.71 1.87
N ARG A 45 1.95 -3.11 1.03
CA ARG A 45 1.78 -2.59 -0.33
C ARG A 45 0.43 -1.92 -0.47
N PHE A 46 0.42 -0.68 -0.92
CA PHE A 46 -0.78 0.03 -1.32
C PHE A 46 -0.77 0.32 -2.81
N LEU A 47 -1.93 0.18 -3.43
CA LEU A 47 -2.27 0.87 -4.66
C LEU A 47 -3.20 2.01 -4.28
N GLU A 48 -2.80 3.24 -4.62
CA GLU A 48 -3.50 4.46 -4.26
C GLU A 48 -4.09 5.09 -5.53
N VAL A 49 -5.41 5.23 -5.58
CA VAL A 49 -6.10 5.92 -6.66
C VAL A 49 -6.16 7.40 -6.30
N ASN A 50 -5.35 8.21 -6.98
CA ASN A 50 -5.20 9.63 -6.70
C ASN A 50 -5.56 10.48 -7.93
N ARG A 51 -6.54 11.37 -7.78
CA ARG A 51 -7.05 12.22 -8.88
C ARG A 51 -6.20 13.48 -9.12
N LEU A 52 -5.26 13.79 -8.22
CA LEU A 52 -4.46 15.02 -8.26
C LEU A 52 -3.04 14.82 -8.78
N ILE A 53 -2.65 13.58 -9.12
CA ILE A 53 -1.35 13.27 -9.70
C ILE A 53 -1.41 13.23 -11.23
N SER A 54 -0.26 13.39 -11.85
CA SER A 54 -0.04 12.98 -13.23
C SER A 54 0.65 11.62 -13.21
N GLY A 55 -0.08 10.56 -13.59
CA GLY A 55 0.44 9.20 -13.55
C GLY A 55 1.69 9.01 -14.41
N THR A 56 2.53 8.04 -14.05
CA THR A 56 3.74 7.67 -14.80
C THR A 56 3.56 6.31 -15.48
N THR A 57 4.39 6.03 -16.50
CA THR A 57 4.47 4.71 -17.12
C THR A 57 5.95 4.44 -17.47
N PRO A 58 6.55 3.33 -17.02
CA PRO A 58 5.95 2.24 -16.26
C PRO A 58 5.49 2.66 -14.85
N LEU A 59 4.59 1.87 -14.26
CA LEU A 59 4.13 2.04 -12.88
C LEU A 59 5.26 1.67 -11.92
N GLU A 60 5.66 2.61 -11.05
CA GLU A 60 6.77 2.43 -10.11
C GLU A 60 6.30 2.72 -8.68
N PRO A 61 6.37 1.74 -7.76
CA PRO A 61 6.08 1.96 -6.35
C PRO A 61 7.11 2.89 -5.69
N ILE A 62 6.63 3.74 -4.80
CA ILE A 62 7.44 4.60 -3.95
C ILE A 62 7.60 3.91 -2.59
N ASP A 63 8.83 3.72 -2.13
CA ASP A 63 9.12 3.27 -0.76
C ASP A 63 9.06 4.46 0.20
N PHE A 64 8.09 4.43 1.12
CA PHE A 64 7.91 5.45 2.15
C PHE A 64 8.79 5.23 3.39
N GLY A 65 9.56 4.14 3.44
CA GLY A 65 10.62 3.89 4.42
C GLY A 65 10.15 3.94 5.88
N VAL A 66 9.64 2.82 6.41
CA VAL A 66 9.21 2.76 7.82
C VAL A 66 10.23 2.03 8.71
N ASP A 67 11.12 2.81 9.31
CA ASP A 67 11.99 2.42 10.45
C ASP A 67 12.61 1.00 10.38
N VAL A 68 13.32 0.72 9.28
CA VAL A 68 13.99 -0.57 8.97
C VAL A 68 15.08 -1.02 9.96
N GLY A 69 15.38 -0.22 11.00
CA GLY A 69 16.48 -0.47 11.95
C GLY A 69 16.05 -0.99 13.33
N ARG A 70 14.74 -1.15 13.59
CA ARG A 70 14.22 -1.53 14.92
C ARG A 70 13.44 -2.85 14.89
N ALA A 71 13.07 -3.34 16.08
CA ALA A 71 12.31 -4.57 16.24
C ALA A 71 10.98 -4.59 15.45
N GLU A 72 10.40 -3.42 15.15
CA GLU A 72 9.14 -3.24 14.40
C GLU A 72 9.34 -2.84 12.93
N GLY A 73 10.58 -2.80 12.44
CA GLY A 73 10.90 -2.30 11.10
C GLY A 73 10.18 -3.04 9.99
N HIS A 74 9.67 -2.29 9.01
CA HIS A 74 8.92 -2.80 7.88
C HIS A 74 8.97 -1.80 6.71
N THR A 75 8.60 -2.22 5.52
CA THR A 75 8.50 -1.32 4.37
C THR A 75 7.04 -0.98 4.09
N LEU A 76 6.80 0.25 3.64
CA LEU A 76 5.52 0.68 3.10
C LEU A 76 5.79 1.13 1.66
N ASN A 77 5.35 0.34 0.70
CA ASN A 77 5.42 0.68 -0.71
C ASN A 77 4.05 1.16 -1.17
N VAL A 78 3.98 2.34 -1.77
CA VAL A 78 2.76 2.91 -2.32
C VAL A 78 2.90 3.06 -3.82
N LEU A 79 1.95 2.51 -4.56
CA LEU A 79 1.84 2.66 -6.00
C LEU A 79 0.70 3.62 -6.30
N ASP A 80 1.07 4.85 -6.61
CA ASP A 80 0.16 5.91 -7.03
C ASP A 80 -0.31 5.71 -8.48
N VAL A 81 -1.62 5.70 -8.69
CA VAL A 81 -2.25 5.59 -10.00
C VAL A 81 -3.36 6.61 -10.17
N THR A 82 -3.52 7.10 -11.39
CA THR A 82 -4.70 7.91 -11.75
C THR A 82 -5.94 7.02 -11.90
N PRO A 83 -7.18 7.57 -11.82
CA PRO A 83 -8.39 6.79 -12.08
C PRO A 83 -8.38 6.03 -13.42
N ALA A 84 -7.87 6.66 -14.48
CA ALA A 84 -7.75 6.02 -15.79
C ALA A 84 -6.75 4.85 -15.80
N GLN A 85 -5.65 4.96 -15.04
CA GLN A 85 -4.70 3.86 -14.89
C GLN A 85 -5.29 2.74 -14.03
N TRP A 86 -6.07 3.07 -13.01
CA TRP A 86 -6.80 2.08 -12.22
C TRP A 86 -7.78 1.27 -13.09
N ASP A 87 -8.59 1.96 -13.91
CA ASP A 87 -9.47 1.31 -14.89
C ASP A 87 -8.68 0.38 -15.83
N ALA A 88 -7.53 0.82 -16.33
CA ALA A 88 -6.68 0.01 -17.19
C ALA A 88 -6.10 -1.22 -16.47
N ILE A 89 -5.72 -1.12 -15.19
CA ILE A 89 -5.26 -2.24 -14.37
C ILE A 89 -6.38 -3.25 -14.16
N GLN A 90 -7.57 -2.80 -13.79
CA GLN A 90 -8.73 -3.67 -13.58
C GLN A 90 -9.12 -4.44 -14.85
N ASN A 91 -8.99 -3.80 -16.01
CA ASN A 91 -9.26 -4.43 -17.31
C ASN A 91 -8.08 -5.25 -17.86
N GLY A 92 -6.97 -5.38 -17.12
CA GLY A 92 -5.78 -6.13 -17.56
C GLY A 92 -5.01 -5.48 -18.71
N GLN A 93 -5.23 -4.19 -18.97
CA GLN A 93 -4.60 -3.42 -20.04
C GLN A 93 -3.30 -2.73 -19.60
N LEU A 94 -3.14 -2.51 -18.29
CA LEU A 94 -1.92 -1.97 -17.68
C LEU A 94 -1.42 -2.96 -16.62
N PRO A 95 -0.24 -3.57 -16.79
CA PRO A 95 0.27 -4.52 -15.81
C PRO A 95 0.69 -3.82 -14.51
N LEU A 96 0.47 -4.50 -13.39
CA LEU A 96 1.07 -4.12 -12.11
C LEU A 96 2.58 -4.40 -12.11
N PRO A 97 3.35 -3.76 -11.20
CA PRO A 97 4.75 -4.08 -10.99
C PRO A 97 4.96 -5.57 -10.70
N ALA A 98 6.16 -6.07 -11.01
CA ALA A 98 6.47 -7.49 -10.80
C ALA A 98 6.26 -7.91 -9.33
N GLY A 99 5.54 -9.02 -9.12
CA GLY A 99 5.21 -9.54 -7.80
C GLY A 99 4.05 -8.84 -7.10
N TRP A 100 3.41 -7.85 -7.73
CA TRP A 100 2.18 -7.22 -7.24
C TRP A 100 0.96 -7.89 -7.89
N THR A 101 -0.09 -8.07 -7.10
CA THR A 101 -1.34 -8.70 -7.55
C THR A 101 -2.53 -8.10 -6.83
N LEU A 102 -3.69 -8.08 -7.51
CA LEU A 102 -4.97 -7.73 -6.91
C LEU A 102 -5.65 -8.92 -6.20
N ASP A 103 -5.05 -10.11 -6.22
CA ASP A 103 -5.60 -11.27 -5.51
C ASP A 103 -5.72 -10.96 -4.01
N LYS A 104 -6.92 -11.14 -3.46
CA LYS A 104 -7.29 -10.81 -2.08
C LYS A 104 -7.02 -9.35 -1.69
N ALA A 105 -6.97 -8.44 -2.66
CA ALA A 105 -6.87 -7.02 -2.37
C ALA A 105 -8.05 -6.56 -1.51
N GLN A 106 -7.76 -5.68 -0.55
CA GLN A 106 -8.76 -5.11 0.35
C GLN A 106 -8.89 -3.63 0.07
N THR A 107 -10.07 -3.17 -0.33
CA THR A 107 -10.36 -1.74 -0.46
C THR A 107 -10.54 -1.13 0.93
N LEU A 108 -9.78 -0.08 1.21
CA LEU A 108 -9.81 0.71 2.42
C LEU A 108 -10.32 2.11 2.06
N ALA A 109 -11.57 2.40 2.42
CA ALA A 109 -12.24 3.66 2.11
C ALA A 109 -12.32 4.60 3.33
N ARG A 110 -12.55 5.90 3.08
CA ARG A 110 -12.96 6.86 4.13
C ARG A 110 -14.25 6.35 4.76
N ARG A 111 -14.26 6.20 6.09
CA ARG A 111 -15.47 5.85 6.86
C ARG A 111 -16.39 7.05 7.00
#